data_AF-A0A151SY84-F1
#
_entry.id   AF-A0A151SY84-F1
#
_cell.length_a   1.000
_cell.length_b   1.000
_cell.length_c   1.000
_cell.angle_alpha   90.00
_cell.angle_beta   90.00
_cell.angle_gamma   90.00
#
_symmetry.space_group_name_H-M   'P 1'
#
loop_
_entity.id
_entity.type
_entity.pdbx_description
1 polymer ?
#
loop_
_entity_poly.entity_id
_entity_poly.type
_entity_poly.pdbx_seq_one_letter_code
_entity_poly.pdbx_strand_id
1 'polypeptide(L)'
;TQQDLFNAMGSMYSAILFISITNGTAVQPVVSVERFVSYRERAAGMYSALSFAFAQVVIEFPYVFAQAMIYSTIFYSMASFVWTVDRFIWYLFFMYFTMLYFTFYGMMTMAVTPNHNVDHCCSILYVVEPFHWFYDSSQGMETDTYCFFMETLVEN
;
A
#
# COMPACT_ATOMS: atom_id res chain seq x y z
N THR A 1 -18.55 13.01 20.17
CA THR A 1 -19.29 13.89 19.23
C THR A 1 -19.11 13.35 17.83
N GLN A 2 -20.19 13.18 17.07
CA GLN A 2 -20.15 12.55 15.74
C GLN A 2 -19.17 13.23 14.77
N GLN A 3 -18.99 14.55 14.90
CA GLN A 3 -18.05 15.34 14.10
C GLN A 3 -16.57 14.94 14.34
N ASP A 4 -16.19 14.68 15.59
CA ASP A 4 -14.80 14.31 15.92
C ASP A 4 -14.47 12.90 15.42
N LEU A 5 -15.48 12.01 15.40
CA LEU A 5 -15.38 10.69 14.80
C LEU A 5 -15.16 10.78 13.28
N PHE A 6 -15.94 11.61 12.58
CA PHE A 6 -15.77 11.85 11.15
C PHE A 6 -14.40 12.46 10.81
N ASN A 7 -13.93 13.40 11.62
CA ASN A 7 -12.60 14.02 11.45
C ASN A 7 -11.47 13.01 11.68
N ALA A 8 -11.60 12.13 12.69
CA ALA A 8 -10.66 11.05 12.93
C ALA A 8 -10.62 10.07 11.76
N MET A 9 -11.77 9.63 11.25
CA MET A 9 -11.84 8.72 10.09
C MET A 9 -11.24 9.33 8.81
N GLY A 10 -11.54 10.59 8.52
CA GLY A 10 -10.98 11.29 7.36
C GLY A 10 -9.46 11.49 7.45
N SER A 11 -8.94 11.78 8.65
CA SER A 11 -7.50 11.91 8.88
C SER A 11 -6.74 10.58 8.72
N MET A 12 -7.33 9.46 9.17
CA MET A 12 -6.76 8.13 8.94
C MET A 12 -6.71 7.76 7.46
N TYR A 13 -7.80 7.97 6.74
CA TYR A 13 -7.91 7.70 5.32
C TYR A 13 -6.87 8.49 4.50
N SER A 14 -6.73 9.79 4.77
CA SER A 14 -5.73 10.63 4.11
C SER A 14 -4.29 10.22 4.44
N ALA A 15 -4.01 9.78 5.67
CA ALA A 15 -2.69 9.29 6.05
C ALA A 15 -2.31 7.98 5.33
N ILE A 16 -3.28 7.07 5.15
CA ILE A 16 -3.09 5.79 4.44
C ILE A 16 -2.84 6.05 2.94
N LEU A 17 -3.58 6.99 2.33
CA LEU A 17 -3.35 7.40 0.95
C LEU A 17 -1.93 7.93 0.74
N PHE A 18 -1.53 8.87 1.59
CA PHE A 18 -0.26 9.55 1.47
C PHE A 18 0.92 8.58 1.55
N ILE A 19 0.89 7.64 2.49
CA ILE A 19 1.96 6.66 2.61
C ILE A 19 1.97 5.67 1.44
N SER A 20 0.81 5.27 0.93
CA SER A 20 0.72 4.33 -0.19
C SER A 20 1.29 4.94 -1.48
N ILE A 21 0.99 6.21 -1.75
CA ILE A 21 1.57 6.95 -2.89
C ILE A 21 3.09 7.06 -2.75
N THR A 22 3.58 7.40 -1.56
CA THR A 22 5.02 7.56 -1.29
C THR A 22 5.78 6.24 -1.46
N ASN A 23 5.14 5.11 -1.13
CA ASN A 23 5.71 3.78 -1.38
C ASN A 23 5.79 3.44 -2.86
N GLY A 24 4.70 3.68 -3.60
CA GLY A 24 4.65 3.45 -5.03
C GLY A 24 5.75 4.22 -5.75
N THR A 25 5.92 5.52 -5.44
CA THR A 25 6.93 6.37 -6.06
C THR A 25 8.37 5.97 -5.72
N ALA A 26 8.61 5.37 -4.55
CA ALA A 26 9.93 4.88 -4.15
C ALA A 26 10.34 3.59 -4.87
N VAL A 27 9.39 2.71 -5.22
CA VAL A 27 9.65 1.43 -5.90
C VAL A 27 9.90 1.62 -7.40
N GLN A 28 9.32 2.65 -8.03
CA GLN A 28 9.44 2.90 -9.48
C GLN A 28 10.89 2.99 -10.00
N PRO A 29 11.79 3.81 -9.40
CA PRO A 29 13.16 3.92 -9.88
C PRO A 29 13.94 2.62 -9.71
N VAL A 30 13.67 1.83 -8.67
CA VAL A 30 14.34 0.54 -8.42
C VAL A 30 14.04 -0.44 -9.55
N VAL A 31 12.76 -0.63 -9.86
CA VAL A 31 12.30 -1.54 -10.92
C VAL A 31 12.79 -1.08 -12.31
N SER A 32 12.86 0.23 -12.54
CA SER A 32 13.36 0.77 -13.81
C SER A 32 14.81 0.39 -14.07
N VAL A 33 15.68 0.48 -13.06
CA VAL A 33 17.11 0.14 -13.16
C VAL A 33 17.30 -1.36 -13.36
N GLU A 34 16.53 -2.17 -12.64
CA GLU A 34 16.60 -3.64 -12.74
C GLU A 34 16.14 -4.16 -14.11
N ARG A 35 15.12 -3.53 -14.71
CA ARG A 35 14.68 -3.87 -16.08
C ARG A 35 15.78 -3.65 -17.12
N PHE A 36 16.57 -2.59 -17.02
CA PHE A 36 17.68 -2.34 -17.96
C PHE A 36 18.75 -3.43 -17.92
N VAL A 37 19.03 -3.99 -16.75
CA VAL A 37 20.00 -5.09 -16.58
C VAL A 37 19.43 -6.37 -17.20
N SER A 38 18.16 -6.68 -16.92
CA SER A 38 17.47 -7.86 -17.45
C SER A 38 17.45 -7.90 -19.00
N TYR A 39 17.24 -6.76 -19.67
CA TYR A 39 17.29 -6.70 -21.14
C TYR A 39 18.65 -7.10 -21.72
N ARG A 40 19.75 -6.81 -21.01
CA ARG A 40 21.12 -7.16 -21.45
C ARG A 40 21.44 -8.62 -21.18
N GLU A 41 21.06 -9.14 -20.02
CA GLU A 41 21.28 -10.54 -19.66
C GLU A 41 20.40 -11.51 -20.46
N ARG A 42 19.19 -11.06 -20.85
CA ARG A 42 18.30 -11.79 -21.75
C ARG A 42 18.82 -11.85 -23.17
N ALA A 43 19.48 -10.79 -23.65
CA ALA A 43 20.16 -10.79 -24.94
C ALA A 43 21.36 -11.77 -24.96
N ALA A 44 21.96 -12.06 -23.80
CA ALA A 44 23.01 -13.07 -23.62
C ALA A 44 22.46 -14.50 -23.38
N GLY A 45 21.14 -14.68 -23.28
CA GLY A 45 20.50 -15.99 -23.13
C GLY A 45 20.63 -16.65 -21.76
N MET A 46 20.99 -15.91 -20.71
CA MET A 46 21.34 -16.49 -19.39
C MET A 46 20.15 -16.71 -18.44
N TYR A 47 19.06 -15.93 -18.53
CA TYR A 47 17.90 -16.02 -17.61
C TYR A 47 16.53 -15.82 -18.29
N SER A 48 15.49 -16.43 -17.70
CA SER A 48 14.08 -16.29 -18.12
C SER A 48 13.40 -15.11 -17.43
N ALA A 49 12.40 -14.51 -18.10
CA ALA A 49 11.62 -13.40 -17.55
C ALA A 49 10.81 -13.78 -16.29
N LEU A 50 10.45 -15.07 -16.15
CA LEU A 50 9.67 -15.56 -15.01
C LEU A 50 10.49 -15.57 -13.71
N SER A 51 11.75 -16.00 -13.77
CA SER A 51 12.62 -16.00 -12.58
C SER A 51 12.89 -14.59 -12.06
N PHE A 52 12.94 -13.59 -12.94
CA PHE A 52 13.08 -12.18 -12.56
C PHE A 52 11.85 -11.67 -11.80
N ALA A 53 10.65 -11.94 -12.32
CA ALA A 53 9.40 -11.55 -11.66
C ALA A 53 9.27 -12.19 -10.25
N PHE A 54 9.64 -13.46 -10.11
CA PHE A 54 9.62 -14.13 -8.80
C PHE A 54 10.63 -13.54 -7.81
N ALA A 55 11.86 -13.25 -8.26
CA ALA A 55 12.88 -12.64 -7.40
C ALA A 55 12.45 -11.27 -6.89
N GLN A 56 11.84 -10.46 -7.76
CA GLN A 56 11.34 -9.13 -7.41
C GLN A 56 10.19 -9.19 -6.40
N VAL A 57 9.25 -10.13 -6.57
CA VAL A 57 8.16 -10.33 -5.61
C VAL A 57 8.68 -10.77 -4.24
N VAL A 58 9.68 -11.66 -4.20
CA VAL A 58 10.24 -12.19 -2.94
C VAL A 58 10.98 -11.12 -2.13
N ILE A 59 11.68 -10.18 -2.77
CA ILE A 59 12.40 -9.10 -2.06
C ILE A 59 11.46 -8.02 -1.52
N GLU A 60 10.29 -7.83 -2.15
CA GLU A 60 9.29 -6.84 -1.73
C GLU A 60 8.53 -7.26 -0.46
N PHE A 61 8.27 -8.56 -0.27
CA PHE A 61 7.59 -9.07 0.94
C PHE A 61 8.22 -8.61 2.28
N PRO A 62 9.54 -8.78 2.52
CA PRO A 62 10.16 -8.34 3.76
C PRO A 62 10.27 -6.81 3.87
N TYR A 63 10.43 -6.11 2.75
CA TYR A 63 10.51 -4.65 2.73
C TYR A 63 9.19 -4.02 3.17
N VAL A 64 8.08 -4.44 2.57
CA VAL A 64 6.73 -3.98 2.93
C VAL A 64 6.38 -4.37 4.37
N PHE A 65 6.84 -5.53 4.84
CA PHE A 65 6.59 -5.97 6.22
C PHE A 65 7.31 -5.07 7.25
N ALA A 66 8.60 -4.79 7.02
CA ALA A 66 9.37 -3.90 7.89
C ALA A 66 8.78 -2.48 7.90
N GLN A 67 8.35 -1.99 6.73
CA GLN A 67 7.73 -0.68 6.63
C GLN A 67 6.37 -0.61 7.30
N ALA A 68 5.51 -1.62 7.12
CA ALA A 68 4.21 -1.69 7.79
C ALA A 68 4.36 -1.74 9.31
N MET A 69 5.38 -2.44 9.85
CA MET A 69 5.69 -2.40 11.28
C MET A 69 6.04 -1.00 11.77
N ILE A 70 7.01 -0.33 11.11
CA ILE A 70 7.46 0.99 11.53
C ILE A 70 6.30 2.01 11.45
N TYR A 71 5.55 1.99 10.35
CA TYR A 71 4.49 2.95 10.12
C TYR A 71 3.29 2.74 11.05
N SER A 72 2.91 1.47 11.30
CA SER A 72 1.82 1.16 12.23
C SER A 72 2.15 1.60 13.66
N THR A 73 3.38 1.39 14.14
CA THR A 73 3.80 1.84 15.48
C THR A 73 3.75 3.36 15.63
N ILE A 74 4.25 4.10 14.64
CA ILE A 74 4.25 5.58 14.69
C ILE A 74 2.82 6.11 14.64
N PHE A 75 2.00 5.59 13.72
CA PHE A 75 0.62 6.07 13.55
C PHE A 75 -0.25 5.75 14.76
N TYR A 76 -0.09 4.56 15.34
CA TYR A 76 -0.78 4.17 16.57
C TYR A 76 -0.39 5.06 17.77
N SER A 77 0.87 5.50 17.83
CA SER A 77 1.34 6.45 18.85
C SER A 77 0.75 7.85 18.67
N MET A 78 0.57 8.30 17.42
CA MET A 78 0.03 9.62 17.09
C MET A 78 -1.49 9.73 17.35
N ALA A 79 -2.22 8.64 17.13
CA ALA A 79 -3.67 8.62 17.30
C ALA A 79 -4.13 8.46 18.76
N SER A 80 -3.18 8.34 19.71
CA SER A 80 -3.45 8.23 21.16
C SER A 80 -4.45 7.13 21.53
N PHE A 81 -4.37 5.97 20.87
CA PHE A 81 -5.19 4.80 21.19
C PHE A 81 -4.71 4.09 22.46
N VAL A 82 -5.63 3.36 23.11
CA VAL A 82 -5.30 2.51 24.27
C VAL A 82 -4.39 1.37 23.83
N TRP A 83 -3.13 1.41 24.29
CA TRP A 83 -2.09 0.43 24.00
C TRP A 83 -2.48 -0.99 24.43
N THR A 84 -3.06 -1.74 23.50
CA THR A 84 -3.51 -3.11 23.65
C THR A 84 -2.93 -3.95 22.51
N VAL A 85 -2.26 -5.05 22.86
CA VAL A 85 -1.47 -5.85 21.90
C VAL A 85 -2.37 -6.55 20.87
N ASP A 86 -3.56 -6.98 21.30
CA ASP A 86 -4.59 -7.56 20.45
C ASP A 86 -5.05 -6.57 19.37
N ARG A 87 -5.39 -5.33 19.74
CA ARG A 87 -5.81 -4.28 18.80
C ARG A 87 -4.67 -3.87 17.86
N PHE A 88 -3.44 -3.82 18.37
CA PHE A 88 -2.26 -3.51 17.55
C PHE A 88 -1.96 -4.59 16.50
N ILE A 89 -2.09 -5.88 16.83
CA ILE A 89 -1.86 -6.97 15.88
C ILE A 89 -2.92 -6.96 14.76
N TRP A 90 -4.19 -6.75 15.09
CA TRP A 90 -5.24 -6.62 14.08
C TRP A 90 -5.02 -5.39 13.18
N TYR A 91 -4.64 -4.26 13.77
CA TYR A 91 -4.30 -3.05 13.01
C TYR A 91 -3.11 -3.25 12.07
N LEU A 92 -2.05 -3.90 12.55
CA LEU A 92 -0.87 -4.24 11.74
C LEU A 92 -1.23 -5.17 10.58
N PHE A 93 -2.09 -6.16 10.81
CA PHE A 93 -2.56 -7.08 9.77
C PHE A 93 -3.29 -6.33 8.65
N PHE A 94 -4.30 -5.52 8.98
CA PHE A 94 -5.04 -4.75 7.96
C PHE A 94 -4.15 -3.74 7.22
N MET A 95 -3.24 -3.05 7.91
CA MET A 95 -2.30 -2.11 7.30
C MET A 95 -1.28 -2.81 6.38
N TYR A 96 -0.82 -3.99 6.74
CA TYR A 96 0.11 -4.77 5.92
C TYR A 96 -0.54 -5.24 4.61
N PHE A 97 -1.76 -5.81 4.68
CA PHE A 97 -2.46 -6.31 3.49
C PHE A 97 -2.85 -5.20 2.52
N THR A 98 -3.26 -4.03 3.04
CA THR A 98 -3.58 -2.87 2.19
C THR A 98 -2.35 -2.34 1.47
N MET A 99 -1.21 -2.16 2.16
CA MET A 99 0.04 -1.77 1.49
C MET A 99 0.48 -2.77 0.43
N LEU A 100 0.42 -4.07 0.75
CA LEU A 100 0.84 -5.14 -0.14
C LEU A 100 -0.01 -5.21 -1.41
N TYR A 101 -1.32 -4.96 -1.29
CA TYR A 101 -2.23 -4.82 -2.44
C TYR A 101 -1.82 -3.65 -3.35
N PHE A 102 -1.52 -2.48 -2.77
CA PHE A 102 -1.07 -1.30 -3.55
C PHE A 102 0.28 -1.52 -4.23
N THR A 103 1.24 -2.20 -3.60
CA THR A 103 2.55 -2.46 -4.19
C THR A 103 2.46 -3.42 -5.38
N PHE A 104 1.70 -4.52 -5.27
CA PHE A 104 1.53 -5.45 -6.40
C PHE A 104 0.75 -4.84 -7.56
N TYR A 105 -0.30 -4.06 -7.26
CA TYR A 105 -1.04 -3.33 -8.27
C TYR A 105 -0.18 -2.26 -8.96
N GLY A 106 0.67 -1.57 -8.19
CA GLY A 106 1.67 -0.62 -8.71
C GLY A 106 2.62 -1.28 -9.70
N MET A 107 3.25 -2.40 -9.32
CA MET A 107 4.19 -3.16 -10.17
C MET A 107 3.56 -3.69 -11.47
N MET A 108 2.30 -4.10 -11.44
CA MET A 108 1.55 -4.52 -12.64
C MET A 108 1.40 -3.36 -13.63
N THR A 109 1.05 -2.18 -13.14
CA THR A 109 0.88 -0.97 -13.96
C THR A 109 2.18 -0.57 -14.66
N MET A 110 3.31 -0.70 -13.96
CA MET A 110 4.62 -0.42 -14.56
C MET A 110 4.97 -1.41 -15.67
N ALA A 111 4.56 -2.66 -15.57
CA ALA A 111 4.86 -3.69 -16.58
C ALA A 111 4.17 -3.41 -17.92
N VAL A 112 3.04 -2.69 -17.91
CA VAL A 112 2.28 -2.35 -19.13
C VAL A 112 2.88 -1.15 -19.86
N THR A 113 3.61 -0.28 -19.16
CA THR A 113 4.04 1.02 -19.69
C THR A 113 5.52 0.99 -20.12
N PRO A 114 5.86 1.29 -21.39
CA PRO A 114 7.24 1.25 -21.88
C PRO A 114 8.09 2.50 -21.60
N ASN A 115 7.49 3.58 -21.08
CA ASN A 115 8.13 4.88 -20.85
C ASN A 115 8.12 5.23 -19.35
N HIS A 116 9.25 5.71 -18.82
CA HIS A 116 9.50 6.01 -17.40
C HIS A 116 8.68 7.22 -16.91
N ASN A 117 8.49 8.22 -17.76
CA ASN A 117 7.67 9.40 -17.50
C ASN A 117 6.16 9.07 -17.58
N VAL A 118 5.77 8.16 -18.48
CA VAL A 118 4.37 7.72 -18.60
C VAL A 118 4.00 6.76 -17.47
N ASP A 119 4.97 5.98 -16.97
CA ASP A 119 4.83 5.09 -15.82
C ASP A 119 4.56 5.86 -14.52
N HIS A 120 5.32 6.93 -14.25
CA HIS A 120 5.04 7.81 -13.10
C HIS A 120 3.64 8.44 -13.19
N CYS A 121 3.26 9.00 -14.34
CA CYS A 121 1.92 9.57 -14.53
C CYS A 121 0.79 8.52 -14.44
N CYS A 122 0.98 7.34 -15.03
CA CYS A 122 0.01 6.25 -14.94
C CYS A 122 -0.11 5.76 -13.49
N SER A 123 0.99 5.53 -12.79
CA SER A 123 0.94 5.05 -11.40
C SER A 123 0.13 5.98 -10.48
N ILE A 124 0.27 7.30 -10.64
CA ILE A 124 -0.53 8.27 -9.89
C ILE A 124 -2.02 8.14 -10.22
N LEU A 125 -2.36 7.93 -11.49
CA LEU A 125 -3.75 7.79 -11.94
C LEU A 125 -4.36 6.47 -11.45
N TYR A 126 -3.62 5.36 -11.58
CA TYR A 126 -4.07 4.02 -11.20
C TYR A 126 -4.05 3.77 -9.69
N VAL A 127 -3.31 4.53 -8.87
CA VAL A 127 -3.41 4.46 -7.39
C VAL A 127 -4.64 5.20 -6.89
N VAL A 128 -5.06 6.28 -7.55
CA VAL A 128 -6.22 7.08 -7.15
C VAL A 128 -7.54 6.37 -7.46
N GLU A 129 -7.62 5.60 -8.56
CA GLU A 129 -8.84 4.92 -9.01
C GLU A 129 -9.39 3.83 -8.05
N PRO A 130 -8.59 2.85 -7.57
CA PRO A 130 -9.05 1.86 -6.59
C PRO A 130 -9.45 2.50 -5.26
N PHE A 131 -8.83 3.63 -4.91
CA PHE A 131 -9.14 4.34 -3.67
C PHE A 131 -10.40 5.20 -3.81
N HIS A 132 -10.66 5.77 -4.99
CA HIS A 132 -11.92 6.43 -5.31
C HIS A 132 -13.08 5.43 -5.31
N TRP A 133 -12.88 4.24 -5.89
CA TRP A 133 -13.85 3.13 -5.82
C TRP A 133 -14.01 2.58 -4.39
N PHE A 134 -12.94 2.48 -3.60
CA PHE A 134 -13.02 2.12 -2.17
C PHE A 134 -13.78 3.18 -1.37
N TYR A 135 -13.57 4.47 -1.64
CA TYR A 135 -14.30 5.58 -1.03
C TYR A 135 -15.79 5.54 -1.37
N ASP A 136 -16.15 5.34 -2.64
CA ASP A 136 -17.53 5.15 -3.09
C ASP A 136 -18.14 3.87 -2.52
N SER A 137 -17.38 2.79 -2.41
CA SER A 137 -17.82 1.56 -1.77
C SER A 137 -17.96 1.71 -0.25
N SER A 138 -17.20 2.60 0.39
CA SER A 138 -17.34 2.90 1.83
C SER A 138 -18.65 3.64 2.15
N GLN A 139 -19.24 4.29 1.15
CA GLN A 139 -20.57 4.89 1.25
C GLN A 139 -21.70 3.86 1.02
N GLY A 140 -21.38 2.66 0.51
CA GLY A 140 -22.36 1.63 0.09
C GLY A 140 -22.19 0.23 0.70
N MET A 141 -21.07 -0.07 1.36
CA MET A 141 -20.85 -1.33 2.07
C MET A 141 -21.37 -1.22 3.50
N GLU A 142 -22.14 -2.22 3.92
CA GLU A 142 -22.58 -2.41 5.29
C GLU A 142 -21.48 -2.05 6.28
N THR A 143 -21.84 -1.09 7.11
CA THR A 143 -21.11 -0.53 8.24
C THR A 143 -20.53 -1.58 9.18
N ASP A 144 -20.95 -2.83 9.15
CA ASP A 144 -20.79 -3.71 10.31
C ASP A 144 -19.36 -4.22 10.56
N THR A 145 -18.45 -4.30 9.57
CA THR A 145 -17.06 -4.77 9.85
C THR A 145 -16.09 -3.60 10.07
N TYR A 146 -16.23 -2.52 9.30
CA TYR A 146 -15.41 -1.31 9.48
C TYR A 146 -15.88 -0.46 10.65
N CYS A 147 -17.19 -0.38 10.91
CA CYS A 147 -17.75 0.25 12.11
C CYS A 147 -17.44 -0.60 13.35
N PHE A 148 -17.43 -1.94 13.29
CA PHE A 148 -16.97 -2.76 14.42
C PHE A 148 -15.46 -2.61 14.70
N PHE A 149 -14.61 -2.54 13.67
CA PHE A 149 -13.17 -2.29 13.84
C PHE A 149 -12.87 -0.85 14.33
N MET A 150 -13.61 0.15 13.84
CA MET A 150 -13.47 1.55 14.25
C MET A 150 -14.13 1.86 15.61
N GLU A 151 -15.26 1.24 15.96
CA GLU A 151 -15.82 1.24 17.33
C GLU A 151 -14.86 0.53 18.27
N THR A 152 -14.26 -0.60 17.90
CA THR A 152 -13.27 -1.25 18.77
C THR A 152 -11.95 -0.47 18.88
N LEU A 153 -11.60 0.41 17.94
CA LEU A 153 -10.39 1.25 18.03
C LEU A 153 -10.63 2.61 18.70
N VAL A 154 -11.78 3.24 18.50
CA VAL A 154 -12.13 4.56 19.05
C VAL A 154 -12.90 4.46 20.36
N GLU A 155 -13.60 3.35 20.62
CA GLU A 155 -14.42 3.17 21.81
C GLU A 155 -13.65 2.40 22.89
N ASN A 156 -13.31 3.19 23.93
CA ASN A 156 -12.40 2.97 25.06
C ASN A 156 -10.91 2.97 24.72
#